data_AF-A0A8H8CK47-F1
#
_entry.id   AF-A0A8H8CK47-F1
#
_cell.length_a   1.000
_cell.length_b   1.000
_cell.length_c   1.000
_cell.angle_alpha   90.00
_cell.angle_beta   90.00
_cell.angle_gamma   90.00
#
_symmetry.space_group_name_H-M   'P 1'
#
loop_
_entity.id
_entity.type
_entity.pdbx_description
1 polymer ?
#
loop_
_entity_poly.entity_id
_entity_poly.type
_entity_poly.pdbx_seq_one_letter_code
_entity_poly.pdbx_strand_id
1 'polypeptide(L)'
;MYMEENQFDVVIFGTGLVESIVAAALSKAGYKVAHIDSNSYYGGDEASLSLDELVQWADGISHTPDSSSRFQRVTRSTEVPSQARQYSICLRPAVLSAMGPLISSLIMSGVAKYSGFRLLDCVSVYDGYGRAKSVPGSKEDIFKSKEISLIEKRRLMRFLTFAAADFVGKKEIEGKENMPFLEFLKSVFSLSEEVSTVIVYSLAFCMSSTEPTIHCLHRLQKYLRSGGRYGPSPFLIGHYGGIGDIAQGFCRAAAVSGGVYILARQVTAIVQTRPSSIATPENEDNSRSTFNYAIDLEDFPDTLSCNLIISSPPYIPPDTRERASHLSPPSQIQSDVVCIARCIAIIDQALSIRTPESATEDSSEQGSEDTEASPQTLKSVPPDTAIVVFPPSSVSDGSMTHSATALINGEGSMSTPKGKSSHSEGIIYIALPLSSVPEESVSTESIVRPYLNALLLLGADPPHTPVTPLFTTFYLETSPYNSPPSAPGTSSPNTDPSCIIPPTLPMVPLPDIPDEATTIAENTFKEAVKYLRSRRKSGDAEESEIAFWPPIPVEDEEEDNDW
;
A
#
# COMPACT_ATOMS: atom_id res chain seq x y z
N MET A 1 -3.62 40.93 -1.91
CA MET A 1 -4.87 40.83 -1.12
C MET A 1 -4.64 39.74 -0.10
N TYR A 2 -4.51 40.07 1.18
CA TYR A 2 -4.31 39.06 2.22
C TYR A 2 -5.62 38.28 2.39
N MET A 3 -5.60 36.97 2.22
CA MET A 3 -6.75 36.11 2.56
C MET A 3 -6.85 36.00 4.08
N GLU A 4 -8.06 36.02 4.62
CA GLU A 4 -8.32 35.84 6.06
C GLU A 4 -7.93 34.42 6.53
N GLU A 5 -7.80 34.22 7.85
CA GLU A 5 -7.31 32.96 8.44
C GLU A 5 -8.13 31.74 7.98
N ASN A 6 -9.46 31.87 7.88
CA ASN A 6 -10.39 30.77 7.55
C ASN A 6 -10.73 30.64 6.05
N GLN A 7 -9.97 31.31 5.18
CA GLN A 7 -10.16 31.28 3.73
C GLN A 7 -9.04 30.47 3.06
N PHE A 8 -9.39 29.53 2.18
CA PHE A 8 -8.46 28.59 1.55
C PHE A 8 -8.65 28.51 0.04
N ASP A 9 -7.58 28.18 -0.68
CA ASP A 9 -7.71 27.81 -2.09
C ASP A 9 -8.37 26.43 -2.21
N VAL A 10 -7.91 25.49 -1.39
CA VAL A 10 -8.34 24.08 -1.41
C VAL A 10 -8.60 23.58 0.01
N VAL A 11 -9.72 22.89 0.20
CA VAL A 11 -9.97 22.07 1.39
C VAL A 11 -9.95 20.61 0.99
N ILE A 12 -9.21 19.80 1.73
CA ILE A 12 -9.02 18.37 1.48
C ILE A 12 -9.59 17.58 2.66
N PHE A 13 -10.46 16.60 2.40
CA PHE A 13 -11.05 15.74 3.42
C PHE A 13 -10.51 14.31 3.37
N GLY A 14 -10.08 13.83 4.54
CA GLY A 14 -9.39 12.56 4.75
C GLY A 14 -7.89 12.70 4.59
N THR A 15 -7.12 12.04 5.45
CA THR A 15 -5.64 12.09 5.47
C THR A 15 -5.00 10.79 4.97
N GLY A 16 -5.69 10.08 4.08
CA GLY A 16 -5.16 8.91 3.39
C GLY A 16 -3.91 9.21 2.57
N LEU A 17 -3.26 8.17 2.06
CA LEU A 17 -2.00 8.34 1.31
C LEU A 17 -2.20 9.22 0.05
N VAL A 18 -3.33 9.07 -0.65
CA VAL A 18 -3.65 9.88 -1.82
C VAL A 18 -3.80 11.36 -1.43
N GLU A 19 -4.65 11.64 -0.44
CA GLU A 19 -5.00 12.99 -0.02
C GLU A 19 -3.79 13.72 0.56
N SER A 20 -2.95 13.04 1.33
CA SER A 20 -1.72 13.60 1.89
C SER A 20 -0.68 13.96 0.83
N ILE A 21 -0.48 13.12 -0.19
CA ILE A 21 0.39 13.44 -1.33
C ILE A 21 -0.14 14.68 -2.08
N VAL A 22 -1.44 14.74 -2.34
CA VAL A 22 -2.08 15.89 -3.01
C VAL A 22 -1.94 17.16 -2.17
N ALA A 23 -2.19 17.08 -0.86
CA ALA A 23 -2.03 18.21 0.06
C ALA A 23 -0.61 18.76 0.05
N ALA A 24 0.39 17.87 0.08
CA ALA A 24 1.80 18.24 0.02
C ALA A 24 2.16 18.91 -1.31
N ALA A 25 1.74 18.33 -2.44
CA ALA A 25 2.01 18.88 -3.76
C ALA A 25 1.36 20.26 -3.96
N LEU A 26 0.09 20.43 -3.58
CA LEU A 26 -0.62 21.71 -3.68
C LEU A 26 -0.03 22.78 -2.77
N SER A 27 0.31 22.45 -1.53
CA SER A 27 0.93 23.39 -0.60
C SER A 27 2.30 23.84 -1.12
N LYS A 28 3.12 22.91 -1.63
CA LYS A 28 4.42 23.22 -2.26
C LYS A 28 4.28 24.05 -3.54
N ALA A 29 3.18 23.90 -4.27
CA ALA A 29 2.84 24.75 -5.42
C ALA A 29 2.34 26.15 -5.02
N GLY A 30 2.28 26.45 -3.71
CA GLY A 30 1.93 27.77 -3.18
C GLY A 30 0.43 28.01 -2.99
N TYR A 31 -0.39 26.96 -3.02
CA TYR A 31 -1.81 27.08 -2.69
C TYR A 31 -2.04 27.00 -1.18
N LYS A 32 -2.99 27.79 -0.67
CA LYS A 32 -3.40 27.70 0.74
C LYS A 32 -4.33 26.51 0.94
N VAL A 33 -3.85 25.47 1.61
CA VAL A 33 -4.57 24.19 1.80
C VAL A 33 -5.03 24.05 3.26
N ALA A 34 -6.29 23.66 3.46
CA ALA A 34 -6.77 23.09 4.72
C ALA A 34 -6.98 21.59 4.54
N HIS A 35 -6.44 20.77 5.45
CA HIS A 35 -6.50 19.31 5.38
C HIS A 35 -7.15 18.77 6.65
N ILE A 36 -8.30 18.12 6.49
CA ILE A 36 -9.24 17.85 7.57
C ILE A 36 -9.53 16.35 7.64
N ASP A 37 -9.57 15.80 8.84
CA ASP A 37 -9.95 14.41 9.10
C ASP A 37 -10.86 14.31 10.34
N SER A 38 -11.86 13.44 10.26
CA SER A 38 -12.72 13.11 11.40
C SER A 38 -12.04 12.18 12.40
N ASN A 39 -11.04 11.42 11.98
CA ASN A 39 -10.25 10.57 12.86
C ASN A 39 -9.32 11.42 13.73
N SER A 40 -9.00 10.90 14.93
CA SER A 40 -7.98 11.48 15.81
C SER A 40 -6.54 11.14 15.39
N TYR A 41 -6.38 10.33 14.35
CA TYR A 41 -5.12 9.87 13.78
C TYR A 41 -5.07 10.17 12.28
N TYR A 42 -3.86 10.15 11.72
CA TYR A 42 -3.64 10.33 10.29
C TYR A 42 -3.71 9.00 9.53
N GLY A 43 -3.91 9.08 8.21
CA GLY A 43 -3.77 7.95 7.30
C GLY A 43 -5.09 7.33 6.87
N GLY A 44 -6.22 7.72 7.47
CA GLY A 44 -7.54 7.19 7.11
C GLY A 44 -7.57 5.67 7.08
N ASP A 45 -7.96 5.10 5.93
CA ASP A 45 -8.02 3.64 5.73
C ASP A 45 -6.62 2.98 5.70
N GLU A 46 -5.56 3.75 5.50
CA GLU A 46 -4.16 3.32 5.46
C GLU A 46 -3.42 3.56 6.78
N ALA A 47 -4.12 3.93 7.86
CA ALA A 47 -3.52 4.32 9.13
C ALA A 47 -2.63 3.22 9.77
N SER A 48 -1.59 3.70 10.44
CA SER A 48 -0.76 2.93 11.37
C SER A 48 -1.20 3.27 12.80
N LEU A 49 -1.73 2.28 13.51
CA LEU A 49 -2.34 2.46 14.82
C LEU A 49 -1.52 1.78 15.91
N SER A 50 -1.45 2.39 17.09
CA SER A 50 -1.11 1.63 18.29
C SER A 50 -2.15 0.52 18.53
N LEU A 51 -1.81 -0.47 19.36
CA LEU A 51 -2.77 -1.54 19.66
C LEU A 51 -3.98 -1.02 20.46
N ASP A 52 -3.81 0.02 21.28
CA ASP A 52 -4.92 0.69 21.97
C ASP A 52 -5.89 1.33 20.96
N GLU A 53 -5.35 1.99 19.92
CA GLU A 53 -6.14 2.61 18.86
C GLU A 53 -6.79 1.57 17.95
N LEU A 54 -6.11 0.46 17.64
CA LEU A 54 -6.68 -0.65 16.88
C LEU A 54 -7.88 -1.27 17.60
N VAL A 55 -7.80 -1.42 18.92
CA VAL A 55 -8.92 -1.92 19.75
C VAL A 55 -10.10 -0.95 19.67
N GLN A 56 -9.86 0.35 19.84
CA GLN A 56 -10.90 1.37 19.73
C GLN A 56 -11.55 1.40 18.35
N TRP A 57 -10.73 1.30 17.29
CA TRP A 57 -11.18 1.22 15.91
C TRP A 57 -12.07 -0.03 15.68
N ALA A 58 -11.62 -1.20 16.13
CA ALA A 58 -12.35 -2.46 15.96
C ALA A 58 -13.69 -2.45 16.69
N ASP A 59 -13.71 -1.96 17.93
CA ASP A 59 -14.92 -1.84 18.74
C ASP A 59 -15.88 -0.80 18.14
N GLY A 60 -15.35 0.34 17.66
CA GLY A 60 -16.13 1.38 16.98
C GLY A 60 -16.90 0.86 15.78
N ILE A 61 -16.22 0.15 14.86
CA ILE A 61 -16.88 -0.44 13.68
C ILE A 61 -17.91 -1.50 14.08
N SER A 62 -17.63 -2.29 15.13
CA SER A 62 -18.55 -3.31 15.63
C SER A 62 -19.82 -2.73 16.24
N HIS A 63 -19.72 -1.56 16.89
CA HIS A 63 -20.85 -0.88 17.53
C HIS A 63 -21.69 -0.03 16.57
N THR A 64 -21.06 0.61 15.59
CA THR A 64 -21.71 1.42 14.57
C THR A 64 -21.37 0.90 13.17
N PRO A 65 -21.97 -0.23 12.75
CA PRO A 65 -21.70 -0.79 11.44
C PRO A 65 -22.22 0.16 10.35
N ASP A 66 -21.30 0.74 9.59
CA ASP A 66 -21.59 1.51 8.40
C ASP A 66 -21.31 0.65 7.16
N SER A 67 -22.35 0.38 6.36
CA SER A 67 -22.21 -0.35 5.10
C SER A 67 -21.39 0.40 4.05
N SER A 68 -21.20 1.70 4.24
CA SER A 68 -20.38 2.58 3.41
C SER A 68 -18.89 2.57 3.81
N SER A 69 -18.55 1.96 4.95
CA SER A 69 -17.17 1.76 5.39
C SER A 69 -16.45 0.73 4.51
N ARG A 70 -15.17 1.01 4.23
CA ARG A 70 -14.26 0.05 3.59
C ARG A 70 -14.10 -1.21 4.44
N PHE A 71 -13.99 -1.06 5.75
CA PHE A 71 -13.74 -2.16 6.68
C PHE A 71 -15.03 -2.59 7.36
N GLN A 72 -15.32 -3.89 7.25
CA GLN A 72 -16.55 -4.50 7.71
C GLN A 72 -16.26 -5.80 8.45
N ARG A 73 -17.25 -6.30 9.20
CA ARG A 73 -17.21 -7.62 9.87
C ARG A 73 -15.96 -7.79 10.75
N VAL A 74 -15.64 -6.75 11.51
CA VAL A 74 -14.44 -6.70 12.35
C VAL A 74 -14.69 -7.55 13.61
N THR A 75 -13.74 -8.41 13.94
CA THR A 75 -13.68 -9.14 15.21
C THR A 75 -12.27 -9.11 15.76
N ARG A 76 -12.10 -9.20 17.09
CA ARG A 76 -10.79 -9.21 17.74
C ARG A 76 -10.75 -10.11 18.96
N SER A 77 -9.53 -10.44 19.40
CA SER A 77 -9.27 -11.05 20.70
C SER A 77 -9.71 -10.12 21.84
N THR A 78 -10.16 -10.70 22.95
CA THR A 78 -10.63 -9.96 24.13
C THR A 78 -9.49 -9.40 24.96
N GLU A 79 -8.44 -10.20 25.17
CA GLU A 79 -7.27 -9.81 25.97
C GLU A 79 -6.33 -8.93 25.15
N VAL A 80 -5.92 -7.81 25.73
CA VAL A 80 -5.02 -6.84 25.09
C VAL A 80 -3.66 -6.88 25.80
N PRO A 81 -2.56 -7.14 25.08
CA PRO A 81 -1.20 -7.07 25.61
C PRO A 81 -0.89 -5.74 26.32
N SER A 82 -0.17 -5.81 27.45
CA SER A 82 0.16 -4.63 28.27
C SER A 82 1.02 -3.57 27.58
N GLN A 83 1.77 -3.94 26.54
CA GLN A 83 2.68 -3.04 25.80
C GLN A 83 2.01 -2.39 24.58
N ALA A 84 0.68 -2.21 24.63
CA ALA A 84 -0.15 -1.83 23.49
C ALA A 84 0.35 -0.61 22.67
N ARG A 85 0.92 0.39 23.35
CA ARG A 85 1.40 1.64 22.72
C ARG A 85 2.72 1.52 21.96
N GLN A 86 3.45 0.42 22.13
CA GLN A 86 4.73 0.20 21.47
C GLN A 86 4.58 -0.51 20.12
N TYR A 87 3.38 -0.99 19.79
CA TYR A 87 3.09 -1.49 18.46
C TYR A 87 2.72 -0.34 17.54
N SER A 88 3.03 -0.51 16.26
CA SER A 88 2.44 0.29 15.20
C SER A 88 1.92 -0.64 14.10
N ILE A 89 0.60 -0.68 13.98
CA ILE A 89 -0.16 -1.73 13.31
C ILE A 89 -0.92 -1.12 12.14
N CYS A 90 -0.61 -1.59 10.94
CA CYS A 90 -1.25 -1.09 9.72
C CYS A 90 -2.65 -1.71 9.54
N LEU A 91 -3.66 -0.88 9.26
CA LEU A 91 -4.96 -1.37 8.78
C LEU A 91 -4.88 -1.90 7.34
N ARG A 92 -4.00 -1.32 6.52
CA ARG A 92 -3.76 -1.73 5.15
C ARG A 92 -2.25 -1.87 4.88
N PRO A 93 -1.64 -3.00 5.29
CA PRO A 93 -0.21 -3.22 5.11
C PRO A 93 0.18 -3.21 3.63
N ALA A 94 1.37 -2.69 3.36
CA ALA A 94 1.97 -2.65 2.03
C ALA A 94 3.50 -2.73 2.15
N VAL A 95 4.16 -3.09 1.06
CA VAL A 95 5.61 -2.98 0.91
C VAL A 95 5.93 -2.02 -0.23
N LEU A 96 7.07 -1.35 -0.18
CA LEU A 96 7.43 -0.37 -1.20
C LEU A 96 8.34 -1.04 -2.22
N SER A 97 8.04 -0.89 -3.50
CA SER A 97 9.01 -1.24 -4.53
C SER A 97 10.19 -0.26 -4.49
N ALA A 98 11.42 -0.77 -4.59
CA ALA A 98 12.62 0.08 -4.61
C ALA A 98 12.65 1.04 -5.80
N MET A 99 11.85 0.77 -6.85
CA MET A 99 11.57 1.69 -7.94
C MET A 99 10.07 1.83 -8.18
N GLY A 100 9.60 3.06 -8.31
CA GLY A 100 8.19 3.35 -8.58
C GLY A 100 7.83 4.82 -8.35
N PRO A 101 6.59 5.21 -8.69
CA PRO A 101 6.03 6.52 -8.38
C PRO A 101 6.22 6.97 -6.93
N LEU A 102 5.95 6.12 -5.94
CA LEU A 102 6.00 6.52 -4.53
C LEU A 102 7.43 6.83 -4.11
N ILE A 103 8.38 5.91 -4.32
CA ILE A 103 9.77 6.14 -3.89
C ILE A 103 10.38 7.35 -4.61
N SER A 104 10.00 7.58 -5.86
CA SER A 104 10.42 8.78 -6.60
C SER A 104 9.81 10.04 -5.98
N SER A 105 8.53 10.01 -5.62
CA SER A 105 7.84 11.13 -4.96
C SER A 105 8.36 11.41 -3.56
N LEU A 106 8.70 10.38 -2.78
CA LEU A 106 9.35 10.52 -1.48
C LEU A 106 10.67 11.29 -1.59
N ILE A 107 11.49 10.96 -2.60
CA ILE A 107 12.77 11.63 -2.85
C ILE A 107 12.51 13.06 -3.34
N MET A 108 11.72 13.24 -4.41
CA MET A 108 11.50 14.55 -5.05
C MET A 108 10.77 15.54 -4.15
N SER A 109 9.88 15.08 -3.28
CA SER A 109 9.19 15.93 -2.29
C SER A 109 10.05 16.23 -1.06
N GLY A 110 11.16 15.52 -0.84
CA GLY A 110 11.96 15.60 0.38
C GLY A 110 11.36 14.87 1.59
N VAL A 111 10.20 14.22 1.45
CA VAL A 111 9.54 13.45 2.53
C VAL A 111 10.39 12.26 2.97
N ALA A 112 11.26 11.73 2.10
CA ALA A 112 12.22 10.69 2.47
C ALA A 112 13.09 11.06 3.69
N LYS A 113 13.30 12.36 3.98
CA LYS A 113 14.03 12.83 5.18
C LYS A 113 13.28 12.52 6.50
N TYR A 114 11.97 12.26 6.46
CA TYR A 114 11.13 12.05 7.65
C TYR A 114 10.82 10.58 7.94
N SER A 115 11.16 9.67 7.03
CA SER A 115 10.80 8.25 7.13
C SER A 115 12.04 7.36 7.10
N GLY A 116 12.06 6.35 7.97
CA GLY A 116 13.05 5.30 7.94
C GLY A 116 12.61 4.15 7.05
N PHE A 117 13.56 3.54 6.34
CA PHE A 117 13.32 2.38 5.49
C PHE A 117 14.37 1.32 5.74
N ARG A 118 13.98 0.07 5.50
CA ARG A 118 14.88 -1.07 5.43
C ARG A 118 14.51 -1.98 4.27
N LEU A 119 15.42 -2.87 3.91
CA LEU A 119 15.12 -3.93 2.93
C LEU A 119 14.22 -4.99 3.56
N LEU A 120 13.30 -5.54 2.76
CA LEU A 120 12.60 -6.77 3.10
C LEU A 120 13.60 -7.93 3.07
N ASP A 121 13.67 -8.75 4.13
CA ASP A 121 14.71 -9.78 4.24
C ASP A 121 14.48 -10.93 3.25
N CYS A 122 13.25 -11.42 3.11
CA CYS A 122 12.95 -12.47 2.14
C CYS A 122 11.48 -12.54 1.70
N VAL A 123 11.28 -13.11 0.51
CA VAL A 123 10.00 -13.66 0.06
C VAL A 123 10.09 -15.18 0.10
N SER A 124 9.02 -15.83 0.57
CA SER A 124 8.95 -17.28 0.73
C SER A 124 7.62 -17.82 0.21
N VAL A 125 7.63 -19.08 -0.23
CA VAL A 125 6.45 -19.81 -0.70
C VAL A 125 6.13 -20.95 0.26
N TYR A 126 4.86 -21.10 0.62
CA TYR A 126 4.38 -22.22 1.42
C TYR A 126 4.20 -23.46 0.52
N ASP A 127 4.74 -24.61 0.94
CA ASP A 127 4.81 -25.81 0.10
C ASP A 127 3.69 -26.84 0.34
N GLY A 128 2.72 -26.52 1.21
CA GLY A 128 1.61 -27.43 1.56
C GLY A 128 1.96 -28.55 2.54
N TYR A 129 3.24 -28.77 2.82
CA TYR A 129 3.74 -29.79 3.75
C TYR A 129 4.18 -29.19 5.09
N GLY A 130 3.66 -28.00 5.44
CA GLY A 130 4.01 -27.31 6.68
C GLY A 130 5.37 -26.62 6.62
N ARG A 131 5.89 -26.28 5.43
CA ARG A 131 7.17 -25.58 5.29
C ARG A 131 7.02 -24.33 4.43
N ALA A 132 7.73 -23.27 4.82
CA ALA A 132 7.95 -22.10 3.98
C ALA A 132 9.37 -22.14 3.43
N LYS A 133 9.48 -22.14 2.09
CA LYS A 133 10.76 -22.11 1.36
C LYS A 133 11.04 -20.71 0.86
N SER A 134 12.22 -20.18 1.13
CA SER A 134 12.62 -18.88 0.59
C SER A 134 12.87 -18.93 -0.92
N VAL A 135 12.41 -17.88 -1.59
CA VAL A 135 12.53 -17.68 -3.03
C VAL A 135 13.92 -17.07 -3.34
N PRO A 136 14.69 -17.64 -4.27
CA PRO A 136 15.98 -17.09 -4.67
C PRO A 136 15.88 -15.62 -5.11
N GLY A 137 16.67 -14.73 -4.50
CA GLY A 137 16.63 -13.29 -4.74
C GLY A 137 17.53 -12.83 -5.90
N SER A 138 18.53 -13.63 -6.27
CA SER A 138 19.51 -13.27 -7.31
C SER A 138 19.75 -14.39 -8.32
N LYS A 139 20.43 -14.06 -9.43
CA LYS A 139 20.87 -15.05 -10.41
C LYS A 139 21.83 -16.05 -9.75
N GLU A 140 22.72 -15.55 -8.90
CA GLU A 140 23.67 -16.34 -8.13
C GLU A 140 22.95 -17.35 -7.24
N ASP A 141 21.86 -16.96 -6.55
CA ASP A 141 21.07 -17.85 -5.70
C ASP A 141 20.38 -18.95 -6.51
N ILE A 142 19.84 -18.60 -7.69
CA ILE A 142 19.28 -19.58 -8.64
C ILE A 142 20.37 -20.57 -9.06
N PHE A 143 21.59 -20.09 -9.36
CA PHE A 143 22.70 -20.96 -9.73
C PHE A 143 23.15 -21.88 -8.58
N LYS A 144 23.15 -21.40 -7.33
CA LYS A 144 23.49 -22.20 -6.15
C LYS A 144 22.42 -23.22 -5.75
N SER A 145 21.16 -22.98 -6.09
CA SER A 145 20.04 -23.87 -5.73
C SER A 145 20.25 -25.30 -6.25
N LYS A 146 20.23 -26.29 -5.35
CA LYS A 146 20.29 -27.72 -5.71
C LYS A 146 18.92 -28.29 -6.09
N GLU A 147 17.84 -27.57 -5.80
CA GLU A 147 16.45 -28.00 -6.04
C GLU A 147 16.05 -27.85 -7.51
N ILE A 148 16.63 -26.88 -8.22
CA ILE A 148 16.30 -26.59 -9.62
C ILE A 148 17.26 -27.33 -10.55
N SER A 149 16.74 -28.11 -11.49
CA SER A 149 17.57 -28.83 -12.46
C SER A 149 18.31 -27.87 -13.42
N LEU A 150 19.46 -28.28 -13.97
CA LEU A 150 20.24 -27.42 -14.89
C LEU A 150 19.44 -26.98 -16.14
N ILE A 151 18.59 -27.86 -16.66
CA ILE A 151 17.74 -27.56 -17.83
C ILE A 151 16.70 -26.50 -17.44
N GLU A 152 16.11 -26.66 -16.26
CA GLU A 152 15.11 -25.74 -15.74
C GLU A 152 15.71 -24.38 -15.41
N LYS A 153 16.91 -24.32 -14.82
CA LYS A 153 17.66 -23.06 -14.64
C LYS A 153 17.85 -22.32 -15.96
N ARG A 154 18.18 -23.03 -17.05
CA ARG A 154 18.32 -22.41 -18.38
C ARG A 154 17.00 -21.82 -18.90
N ARG A 155 15.88 -22.56 -18.72
CA ARG A 155 14.54 -22.07 -19.13
C ARG A 155 14.11 -20.87 -18.29
N LEU A 156 14.32 -20.93 -16.97
CA LEU A 156 14.06 -19.85 -16.04
C LEU A 156 14.85 -18.59 -16.41
N MET A 157 16.15 -18.73 -16.65
CA MET A 157 17.00 -17.60 -17.04
C MET A 157 16.58 -16.99 -18.38
N ARG A 158 16.17 -17.81 -19.35
CA ARG A 158 15.60 -17.32 -20.62
C ARG A 158 14.34 -16.49 -20.37
N PHE A 159 13.44 -16.96 -19.52
CA PHE A 159 12.22 -16.23 -19.15
C PHE A 159 12.53 -14.93 -18.40
N LEU A 160 13.35 -14.95 -17.36
CA LEU A 160 13.68 -13.75 -16.58
C LEU A 160 14.37 -12.68 -17.44
N THR A 161 15.21 -13.10 -18.38
CA THR A 161 15.84 -12.19 -19.36
C THR A 161 14.80 -11.58 -20.29
N PHE A 162 13.81 -12.37 -20.73
CA PHE A 162 12.69 -11.87 -21.53
C PHE A 162 11.85 -10.85 -20.75
N ALA A 163 11.48 -11.16 -19.50
CA ALA A 163 10.61 -10.33 -18.67
C ALA A 163 11.28 -9.01 -18.23
N ALA A 164 12.60 -9.01 -17.98
CA ALA A 164 13.34 -7.80 -17.63
C ALA A 164 13.53 -6.85 -18.83
N ALA A 165 13.64 -7.39 -20.04
CA ALA A 165 13.78 -6.64 -21.28
C ALA A 165 12.44 -6.01 -21.72
N ASP A 166 12.48 -5.12 -22.71
CA ASP A 166 11.26 -4.67 -23.39
C ASP A 166 10.66 -5.86 -24.15
N PHE A 167 9.46 -6.28 -23.76
CA PHE A 167 8.76 -7.42 -24.34
C PHE A 167 7.63 -7.01 -25.29
N VAL A 168 7.36 -5.71 -25.45
CA VAL A 168 6.32 -5.22 -26.36
C VAL A 168 6.68 -5.60 -27.80
N GLY A 169 5.74 -6.22 -28.51
CA GLY A 169 5.93 -6.65 -29.90
C GLY A 169 6.82 -7.89 -30.09
N LYS A 170 7.18 -8.60 -29.01
CA LYS A 170 7.90 -9.88 -29.12
C LYS A 170 6.95 -11.03 -29.47
N LYS A 171 7.44 -11.97 -30.28
CA LYS A 171 6.68 -13.15 -30.73
C LYS A 171 6.22 -14.05 -29.59
N GLU A 172 6.94 -14.04 -28.47
CA GLU A 172 6.58 -14.79 -27.28
C GLU A 172 5.22 -14.34 -26.74
N ILE A 173 4.96 -13.02 -26.67
CA ILE A 173 3.73 -12.45 -26.09
C ILE A 173 2.62 -12.20 -27.11
N GLU A 174 2.96 -12.01 -28.39
CA GLU A 174 1.99 -11.73 -29.45
C GLU A 174 0.84 -12.76 -29.47
N GLY A 175 -0.40 -12.26 -29.31
CA GLY A 175 -1.63 -13.06 -29.28
C GLY A 175 -1.86 -13.84 -27.98
N LYS A 176 -1.06 -13.59 -26.95
CA LYS A 176 -1.06 -14.29 -25.66
C LYS A 176 -1.18 -13.32 -24.47
N GLU A 177 -1.48 -12.06 -24.73
CA GLU A 177 -1.54 -10.99 -23.73
C GLU A 177 -2.56 -11.28 -22.62
N ASN A 178 -3.71 -11.83 -23.02
CA ASN A 178 -4.84 -12.10 -22.15
C ASN A 178 -4.90 -13.53 -21.60
N MET A 179 -3.95 -14.40 -21.97
CA MET A 179 -3.94 -15.76 -21.43
C MET A 179 -3.53 -15.75 -19.95
N PRO A 180 -3.99 -16.69 -19.12
CA PRO A 180 -3.57 -16.79 -17.73
C PRO A 180 -2.04 -16.91 -17.62
N PHE A 181 -1.44 -16.14 -16.72
CA PHE A 181 0.03 -16.05 -16.63
C PHE A 181 0.72 -17.39 -16.34
N LEU A 182 0.11 -18.23 -15.51
CA LEU A 182 0.61 -19.58 -15.23
C LEU A 182 0.69 -20.44 -16.51
N GLU A 183 -0.34 -20.35 -17.36
CA GLU A 183 -0.39 -21.08 -18.63
C GLU A 183 0.66 -20.57 -19.61
N PHE A 184 0.90 -19.25 -19.65
CA PHE A 184 1.93 -18.63 -20.48
C PHE A 184 3.32 -19.16 -20.14
N LEU A 185 3.68 -19.23 -18.85
CA LEU A 185 4.98 -19.73 -18.40
C LEU A 185 5.21 -21.19 -18.80
N LYS A 186 4.18 -22.02 -18.65
CA LYS A 186 4.23 -23.45 -18.97
C LYS A 186 4.27 -23.70 -20.48
N SER A 187 3.43 -23.00 -21.25
CA SER A 187 3.29 -23.25 -22.69
C SER A 187 4.40 -22.60 -23.52
N VAL A 188 4.78 -21.34 -23.23
CA VAL A 188 5.73 -20.56 -24.04
C VAL A 188 7.18 -20.79 -23.61
N PHE A 189 7.42 -20.88 -22.30
CA PHE A 189 8.78 -21.05 -21.75
C PHE A 189 9.07 -22.47 -21.25
N SER A 190 8.07 -23.36 -21.27
CA SER A 190 8.23 -24.77 -20.86
C SER A 190 8.77 -24.92 -19.44
N LEU A 191 8.37 -24.03 -18.53
CA LEU A 191 8.69 -24.09 -17.11
C LEU A 191 7.81 -25.15 -16.41
N SER A 192 8.33 -25.74 -15.33
CA SER A 192 7.55 -26.69 -14.53
C SER A 192 6.42 -25.99 -13.77
N GLU A 193 5.49 -26.78 -13.22
CA GLU A 193 4.43 -26.26 -12.34
C GLU A 193 5.02 -25.52 -11.14
N GLU A 194 6.03 -26.10 -10.48
CA GLU A 194 6.64 -25.54 -9.26
C GLU A 194 7.30 -24.19 -9.53
N VAL A 195 8.17 -24.10 -10.55
CA VAL A 195 8.84 -22.84 -10.90
C VAL A 195 7.84 -21.79 -11.40
N SER A 196 6.84 -22.21 -12.19
CA SER A 196 5.82 -21.27 -12.68
C SER A 196 4.97 -20.72 -11.54
N THR A 197 4.60 -21.56 -10.57
CA THR A 197 3.86 -21.16 -9.36
C THR A 197 4.65 -20.12 -8.56
N VAL A 198 5.95 -20.34 -8.35
CA VAL A 198 6.81 -19.37 -7.65
C VAL A 198 6.87 -18.03 -8.40
N ILE A 199 7.03 -18.05 -9.72
CA ILE A 199 7.04 -16.82 -10.52
C ILE A 199 5.71 -16.07 -10.41
N VAL A 200 4.59 -16.77 -10.59
CA VAL A 200 3.25 -16.17 -10.61
C VAL A 200 2.92 -15.55 -9.27
N TYR A 201 3.05 -16.30 -8.17
CA TYR A 201 2.53 -15.86 -6.88
C TYR A 201 3.59 -15.18 -6.01
N SER A 202 4.87 -15.51 -6.13
CA SER A 202 5.92 -14.95 -5.26
C SER A 202 6.78 -13.87 -5.91
N LEU A 203 6.92 -13.86 -7.24
CA LEU A 203 7.61 -12.77 -7.93
C LEU A 203 6.61 -11.76 -8.48
N ALA A 204 5.58 -12.20 -9.19
CA ALA A 204 4.57 -11.33 -9.78
C ALA A 204 3.39 -11.04 -8.84
N PHE A 205 3.31 -11.65 -7.65
CA PHE A 205 2.27 -11.39 -6.66
C PHE A 205 0.85 -11.44 -7.22
N CYS A 206 0.57 -12.37 -8.14
CA CYS A 206 -0.79 -12.55 -8.64
C CYS A 206 -1.74 -12.93 -7.49
N MET A 207 -2.87 -12.26 -7.40
CA MET A 207 -3.94 -12.54 -6.45
C MET A 207 -4.83 -13.69 -6.89
N SER A 208 -4.97 -13.90 -8.21
CA SER A 208 -5.81 -14.95 -8.81
C SER A 208 -5.04 -15.74 -9.88
N SER A 209 -5.41 -17.01 -10.05
CA SER A 209 -4.87 -17.89 -11.10
C SER A 209 -5.28 -17.46 -12.52
N THR A 210 -6.23 -16.54 -12.64
CA THR A 210 -6.77 -16.07 -13.94
C THR A 210 -6.16 -14.76 -14.42
N GLU A 211 -5.22 -14.16 -13.67
CA GLU A 211 -4.64 -12.87 -14.03
C GLU A 211 -4.00 -12.89 -15.44
N PRO A 212 -4.32 -11.90 -16.30
CA PRO A 212 -3.77 -11.80 -17.65
C PRO A 212 -2.25 -11.62 -17.67
N THR A 213 -1.60 -12.35 -18.57
CA THR A 213 -0.13 -12.35 -18.74
C THR A 213 0.46 -10.94 -18.87
N ILE A 214 -0.16 -10.06 -19.66
CA ILE A 214 0.41 -8.73 -19.92
C ILE A 214 0.58 -7.89 -18.65
N HIS A 215 -0.40 -7.92 -17.75
CA HIS A 215 -0.34 -7.16 -16.50
C HIS A 215 0.70 -7.75 -15.55
N CYS A 216 0.74 -9.08 -15.44
CA CYS A 216 1.74 -9.77 -14.62
C CYS A 216 3.17 -9.50 -15.11
N LEU A 217 3.40 -9.43 -16.43
CA LEU A 217 4.71 -9.11 -17.00
C LEU A 217 5.17 -7.69 -16.70
N HIS A 218 4.28 -6.69 -16.80
CA HIS A 218 4.63 -5.31 -16.44
C HIS A 218 5.00 -5.18 -14.96
N ARG A 219 4.20 -5.80 -14.09
CA ARG A 219 4.46 -5.85 -12.66
C ARG A 219 5.78 -6.56 -12.34
N LEU A 220 5.99 -7.74 -12.91
CA LEU A 220 7.23 -8.50 -12.74
C LEU A 220 8.46 -7.72 -13.25
N GLN A 221 8.36 -7.06 -14.41
CA GLN A 221 9.44 -6.26 -14.97
C GLN A 221 9.86 -5.14 -14.01
N LYS A 222 8.89 -4.44 -13.40
CA LYS A 222 9.15 -3.41 -12.37
C LYS A 222 9.95 -4.00 -11.19
N TYR A 223 9.53 -5.14 -10.66
CA TYR A 223 10.22 -5.76 -9.52
C TYR A 223 11.61 -6.26 -9.87
N LEU A 224 11.79 -6.87 -11.05
CA LEU A 224 13.11 -7.32 -11.52
C LEU A 224 14.09 -6.15 -11.70
N ARG A 225 13.59 -4.98 -12.13
CA ARG A 225 14.40 -3.74 -12.26
C ARG A 225 14.68 -3.07 -10.92
N SER A 226 13.87 -3.34 -9.91
CA SER A 226 13.99 -2.75 -8.57
C SER A 226 15.12 -3.37 -7.75
N GLY A 227 15.46 -4.63 -8.01
CA GLY A 227 16.57 -5.32 -7.37
C GLY A 227 17.91 -4.63 -7.66
N GLY A 228 18.76 -4.50 -6.63
CA GLY A 228 20.09 -3.88 -6.74
C GLY A 228 20.12 -2.37 -6.53
N ARG A 229 18.98 -1.67 -6.46
CA ARG A 229 18.96 -0.21 -6.26
C ARG A 229 19.42 0.21 -4.87
N TYR A 230 18.86 -0.41 -3.82
CA TYR A 230 19.26 -0.17 -2.42
C TYR A 230 19.86 -1.41 -1.76
N GLY A 231 19.83 -2.55 -2.45
CA GLY A 231 20.31 -3.83 -1.96
C GLY A 231 19.71 -4.99 -2.76
N PRO A 232 19.87 -6.24 -2.27
CA PRO A 232 19.43 -7.43 -2.99
C PRO A 232 17.91 -7.55 -3.12
N SER A 233 17.16 -7.03 -2.14
CA SER A 233 15.69 -7.07 -2.17
C SER A 233 15.13 -5.99 -3.10
N PRO A 234 14.13 -6.31 -3.96
CA PRO A 234 13.43 -5.32 -4.75
C PRO A 234 12.41 -4.51 -3.93
N PHE A 235 12.25 -4.83 -2.64
CA PHE A 235 11.25 -4.23 -1.76
C PHE A 235 11.87 -3.61 -0.50
N LEU A 236 11.25 -2.52 -0.06
CA LEU A 236 11.53 -1.81 1.18
C LEU A 236 10.33 -1.94 2.14
N ILE A 237 10.63 -1.98 3.43
CA ILE A 237 9.67 -1.84 4.52
C ILE A 237 9.86 -0.44 5.12
N GLY A 238 8.77 0.32 5.21
CA GLY A 238 8.76 1.57 5.96
C GLY A 238 8.72 1.29 7.46
N HIS A 239 9.52 2.02 8.23
CA HIS A 239 9.50 1.90 9.69
C HIS A 239 8.16 2.34 10.27
N TYR A 240 7.83 1.80 11.45
CA TYR A 240 6.68 2.23 12.27
C TYR A 240 5.29 2.04 11.66
N GLY A 241 5.09 1.18 10.65
CA GLY A 241 3.73 0.93 10.12
C GLY A 241 3.55 1.25 8.63
N GLY A 242 4.65 1.36 7.87
CA GLY A 242 4.59 1.35 6.41
C GLY A 242 3.93 2.61 5.84
N ILE A 243 2.79 2.46 5.15
CA ILE A 243 2.20 3.55 4.36
C ILE A 243 1.43 4.60 5.17
N GLY A 244 0.93 4.26 6.36
CA GLY A 244 0.26 5.23 7.24
C GLY A 244 1.23 6.30 7.76
N ASP A 245 2.45 5.90 8.12
CA ASP A 245 3.52 6.83 8.53
C ASP A 245 4.06 7.64 7.35
N ILE A 246 4.06 7.06 6.15
CA ILE A 246 4.41 7.79 4.92
C ILE A 246 3.37 8.88 4.65
N ALA A 247 2.07 8.59 4.82
CA ALA A 247 1.01 9.59 4.68
C ALA A 247 1.24 10.75 5.68
N GLN A 248 1.61 10.46 6.93
CA GLN A 248 2.00 11.48 7.91
C GLN A 248 3.21 12.30 7.46
N GLY A 249 4.20 11.67 6.83
CA GLY A 249 5.35 12.35 6.23
C GLY A 249 4.96 13.37 5.17
N PHE A 250 4.00 13.02 4.29
CA PHE A 250 3.44 13.97 3.33
C PHE A 250 2.60 15.06 4.01
N CYS A 251 1.81 14.72 5.03
CA CYS A 251 1.09 15.73 5.82
C CYS A 251 2.04 16.76 6.44
N ARG A 252 3.18 16.30 6.98
CA ARG A 252 4.23 17.19 7.49
C ARG A 252 4.80 18.07 6.39
N ALA A 253 5.09 17.53 5.21
CA ALA A 253 5.61 18.33 4.08
C ALA A 253 4.62 19.42 3.63
N ALA A 254 3.32 19.12 3.64
CA ALA A 254 2.27 20.11 3.39
C ALA A 254 2.26 21.20 4.48
N ALA A 255 2.30 20.81 5.76
CA ALA A 255 2.30 21.74 6.89
C ALA A 255 3.51 22.70 6.87
N VAL A 256 4.70 22.19 6.59
CA VAL A 256 5.93 22.99 6.41
C VAL A 256 5.77 24.00 5.27
N SER A 257 4.98 23.66 4.25
CA SER A 257 4.69 24.53 3.10
C SER A 257 3.45 25.42 3.33
N GLY A 258 2.93 25.50 4.56
CA GLY A 258 1.81 26.38 4.93
C GLY A 258 0.42 25.73 4.95
N GLY A 259 0.33 24.41 4.78
CA GLY A 259 -0.92 23.67 4.94
C GLY A 259 -1.42 23.67 6.40
N VAL A 260 -2.73 23.85 6.59
CA VAL A 260 -3.39 23.83 7.90
C VAL A 260 -4.06 22.48 8.14
N TYR A 261 -3.93 21.94 9.35
CA TYR A 261 -4.43 20.61 9.72
C TYR A 261 -5.50 20.69 10.80
N ILE A 262 -6.59 19.92 10.61
CA ILE A 262 -7.69 19.81 11.58
C ILE A 262 -8.08 18.33 11.70
N LEU A 263 -7.71 17.69 12.80
CA LEU A 263 -8.07 16.30 13.11
C LEU A 263 -9.18 16.21 14.15
N ALA A 264 -9.79 15.03 14.28
CA ALA A 264 -10.85 14.71 15.22
C ALA A 264 -12.08 15.60 15.09
N ARG A 265 -12.41 16.04 13.86
CA ARG A 265 -13.54 16.93 13.57
C ARG A 265 -14.33 16.44 12.37
N GLN A 266 -15.59 16.10 12.59
CA GLN A 266 -16.50 15.73 11.52
C GLN A 266 -16.99 16.97 10.75
N VAL A 267 -17.16 16.83 9.44
CA VAL A 267 -17.81 17.86 8.61
C VAL A 267 -19.32 17.79 8.83
N THR A 268 -19.92 18.87 9.31
CA THR A 268 -21.36 18.91 9.62
C THR A 268 -22.17 19.51 8.48
N ALA A 269 -21.60 20.44 7.72
CA ALA A 269 -22.26 21.02 6.54
C ALA A 269 -21.25 21.43 5.45
N ILE A 270 -21.65 21.24 4.19
CA ILE A 270 -20.96 21.78 3.01
C ILE A 270 -22.00 22.53 2.20
N VAL A 271 -21.89 23.87 2.15
CA VAL A 271 -22.84 24.74 1.47
C VAL A 271 -22.15 25.36 0.25
N GLN A 272 -22.70 25.11 -0.94
CA GLN A 272 -22.25 25.77 -2.16
C GLN A 272 -22.76 27.22 -2.20
N THR A 273 -21.85 28.17 -2.07
CA THR A 273 -22.15 29.62 -2.04
C THR A 273 -22.25 30.24 -3.43
N ARG A 274 -21.71 29.57 -4.47
CA ARG A 274 -21.81 29.98 -5.89
C ARG A 274 -22.23 28.80 -6.77
N PRO A 275 -23.34 28.89 -7.54
CA PRO A 275 -23.72 27.85 -8.50
C PRO A 275 -22.74 27.80 -9.68
N SER A 276 -22.48 26.59 -10.19
CA SER A 276 -21.45 26.22 -11.17
C SER A 276 -21.58 26.81 -12.59
N SER A 277 -22.41 27.85 -12.80
CA SER A 277 -22.53 28.51 -14.10
C SER A 277 -21.57 29.69 -14.22
N ILE A 278 -20.88 29.75 -15.36
CA ILE A 278 -20.07 30.88 -15.82
C ILE A 278 -20.97 32.12 -15.83
N ALA A 279 -20.85 32.98 -14.80
CA ALA A 279 -21.65 34.18 -14.72
C ALA A 279 -21.18 35.18 -15.80
N THR A 280 -22.09 35.56 -16.68
CA THR A 280 -21.97 36.76 -17.53
C THR A 280 -21.73 37.99 -16.66
N PRO A 281 -20.83 38.90 -17.06
CA PRO A 281 -20.29 39.95 -16.20
C PRO A 281 -21.17 41.20 -16.20
N GLU A 282 -22.45 41.09 -15.85
CA GLU A 282 -23.33 42.27 -15.75
C GLU A 282 -24.32 42.10 -14.59
N ASN A 283 -23.85 42.47 -13.40
CA ASN A 283 -24.59 43.06 -12.25
C ASN A 283 -23.80 42.79 -10.98
N GLU A 284 -22.83 43.67 -10.71
CA GLU A 284 -22.07 43.71 -9.47
C GLU A 284 -22.95 44.27 -8.35
N ASP A 285 -23.52 43.36 -7.56
CA ASP A 285 -23.93 43.66 -6.20
C ASP A 285 -22.81 43.18 -5.27
N ASN A 286 -22.28 44.09 -4.46
CA ASN A 286 -20.99 44.00 -3.76
C ASN A 286 -20.96 43.02 -2.55
N SER A 287 -21.88 42.04 -2.49
CA SER A 287 -22.12 41.17 -1.33
C SER A 287 -22.02 39.66 -1.61
N ARG A 288 -21.68 39.25 -2.85
CA ARG A 288 -21.59 37.81 -3.21
C ARG A 288 -20.25 37.21 -2.74
N SER A 289 -20.30 36.23 -1.82
CA SER A 289 -19.16 35.45 -1.29
C SER A 289 -18.11 35.17 -2.37
N THR A 290 -16.82 35.41 -2.10
CA THR A 290 -15.69 35.23 -3.05
C THR A 290 -15.36 33.76 -3.34
N PHE A 291 -15.79 32.85 -2.46
CA PHE A 291 -15.48 31.43 -2.48
C PHE A 291 -16.68 30.61 -3.00
N ASN A 292 -16.42 29.35 -3.37
CA ASN A 292 -17.46 28.45 -3.90
C ASN A 292 -18.17 27.66 -2.80
N TYR A 293 -17.49 27.39 -1.68
CA TYR A 293 -18.01 26.62 -0.57
C TYR A 293 -17.79 27.31 0.76
N ALA A 294 -18.77 27.11 1.64
CA ALA A 294 -18.69 27.32 3.08
C ALA A 294 -18.80 25.95 3.77
N ILE A 295 -17.90 25.66 4.70
CA ILE A 295 -17.74 24.36 5.35
C ILE A 295 -17.78 24.55 6.86
N ASP A 296 -18.70 23.86 7.52
CA ASP A 296 -18.83 23.84 8.97
C ASP A 296 -18.32 22.51 9.53
N LEU A 297 -17.59 22.59 10.63
CA LEU A 297 -17.04 21.43 11.34
C LEU A 297 -17.64 21.33 12.74
N GLU A 298 -17.74 20.10 13.24
CA GLU A 298 -18.22 19.81 14.58
C GLU A 298 -17.36 20.51 15.64
N ASP A 299 -18.00 21.12 16.65
CA ASP A 299 -17.36 21.84 17.76
C ASP A 299 -16.35 22.94 17.34
N PHE A 300 -16.36 23.39 16.09
CA PHE A 300 -15.40 24.34 15.54
C PHE A 300 -16.10 25.70 15.34
N PRO A 301 -15.55 26.80 15.87
CA PRO A 301 -16.29 28.06 15.99
C PRO A 301 -16.48 28.79 14.66
N ASP A 302 -15.59 28.56 13.69
CA ASP A 302 -15.54 29.35 12.45
C ASP A 302 -15.91 28.52 11.22
N THR A 303 -16.63 29.12 10.28
CA THR A 303 -16.89 28.51 8.97
C THR A 303 -15.67 28.67 8.07
N LEU A 304 -15.21 27.57 7.47
CA LEU A 304 -14.13 27.59 6.48
C LEU A 304 -14.69 27.92 5.10
N SER A 305 -13.97 28.73 4.33
CA SER A 305 -14.35 29.08 2.96
C SER A 305 -13.31 28.61 1.96
N CYS A 306 -13.73 27.98 0.86
CA CYS A 306 -12.78 27.52 -0.17
C CYS A 306 -13.29 27.56 -1.62
N ASN A 307 -12.36 27.49 -2.57
CA ASN A 307 -12.66 27.44 -3.99
C ASN A 307 -12.77 26.01 -4.53
N LEU A 308 -12.03 25.07 -3.95
CA LEU A 308 -11.99 23.68 -4.40
C LEU A 308 -12.07 22.74 -3.18
N ILE A 309 -12.89 21.70 -3.30
CA ILE A 309 -12.91 20.57 -2.37
C ILE A 309 -12.26 19.37 -3.06
N ILE A 310 -11.38 18.66 -2.35
CA ILE A 310 -10.90 17.32 -2.73
C ILE A 310 -11.27 16.39 -1.58
N SER A 311 -11.91 15.25 -1.86
CA SER A 311 -12.40 14.38 -0.79
C SER A 311 -12.30 12.92 -1.15
N SER A 312 -11.90 12.11 -0.17
CA SER A 312 -12.29 10.71 -0.17
C SER A 312 -13.82 10.58 0.04
N PRO A 313 -14.50 9.58 -0.54
CA PRO A 313 -15.96 9.49 -0.51
C PRO A 313 -16.60 9.53 0.90
N PRO A 314 -16.07 8.87 1.95
CA PRO A 314 -16.73 8.80 3.26
C PRO A 314 -16.96 10.15 3.94
N TYR A 315 -16.16 11.17 3.62
CA TYR A 315 -16.15 12.44 4.33
C TYR A 315 -17.12 13.48 3.75
N ILE A 316 -17.78 13.15 2.63
CA ILE A 316 -18.72 14.05 1.96
C ILE A 316 -20.14 13.49 1.98
N PRO A 317 -21.16 14.35 2.15
CA PRO A 317 -22.55 13.95 2.08
C PRO A 317 -22.92 13.35 0.71
N PRO A 318 -23.88 12.39 0.64
CA PRO A 318 -24.29 11.74 -0.60
C PRO A 318 -24.68 12.72 -1.72
N ASP A 319 -25.44 13.77 -1.41
CA ASP A 319 -25.87 14.76 -2.41
C ASP A 319 -24.71 15.50 -3.07
N THR A 320 -23.67 15.83 -2.28
CA THR A 320 -22.45 16.48 -2.79
C THR A 320 -21.63 15.48 -3.60
N ARG A 321 -21.57 14.22 -3.14
CA ARG A 321 -20.88 13.12 -3.82
C ARG A 321 -21.44 12.85 -5.21
N GLU A 322 -22.75 12.86 -5.39
CA GLU A 322 -23.38 12.64 -6.70
C GLU A 322 -23.08 13.75 -7.72
N ARG A 323 -22.87 14.98 -7.26
CA ARG A 323 -22.57 16.13 -8.12
C ARG A 323 -21.08 16.33 -8.37
N ALA A 324 -20.20 15.76 -7.55
CA ALA A 324 -18.76 15.95 -7.65
C ALA A 324 -18.16 15.36 -8.95
N SER A 325 -17.00 15.88 -9.34
CA SER A 325 -16.18 15.34 -10.42
C SER A 325 -15.42 14.10 -9.94
N HIS A 326 -15.90 12.91 -10.32
CA HIS A 326 -15.24 11.63 -10.04
C HIS A 326 -14.11 11.38 -11.03
N LEU A 327 -12.88 11.25 -10.53
CA LEU A 327 -11.73 10.90 -11.36
C LEU A 327 -11.71 9.38 -11.64
N SER A 328 -11.28 9.02 -12.84
CA SER A 328 -11.15 7.60 -13.22
C SER A 328 -9.87 6.99 -12.64
N PRO A 329 -9.89 5.70 -12.26
CA PRO A 329 -8.68 5.00 -11.85
C PRO A 329 -7.65 4.97 -13.00
N PRO A 330 -6.33 5.08 -12.71
CA PRO A 330 -5.27 4.99 -13.71
C PRO A 330 -5.29 3.70 -14.52
N SER A 331 -5.67 2.60 -13.87
CA SER A 331 -5.63 1.25 -14.42
C SER A 331 -7.03 0.64 -14.47
N GLN A 332 -7.58 0.42 -15.67
CA GLN A 332 -8.85 -0.31 -15.88
C GLN A 332 -8.64 -1.83 -15.87
N ILE A 333 -7.93 -2.35 -14.86
CA ILE A 333 -7.70 -3.79 -14.76
C ILE A 333 -8.98 -4.43 -14.26
N GLN A 334 -9.55 -5.32 -15.07
CA GLN A 334 -10.65 -6.17 -14.65
C GLN A 334 -10.09 -7.27 -13.74
N SER A 335 -9.92 -6.94 -12.46
CA SER A 335 -9.62 -7.93 -11.42
C SER A 335 -10.90 -8.69 -11.07
N ASP A 336 -10.77 -9.99 -10.85
CA ASP A 336 -11.82 -10.82 -10.28
C ASP A 336 -11.96 -10.64 -8.75
N VAL A 337 -11.07 -9.86 -8.12
CA VAL A 337 -11.09 -9.60 -6.67
C VAL A 337 -12.12 -8.53 -6.33
N VAL A 338 -13.09 -8.90 -5.50
CA VAL A 338 -14.18 -8.03 -5.02
C VAL A 338 -13.95 -7.56 -3.59
N CYS A 339 -13.35 -8.41 -2.76
CA CYS A 339 -13.01 -8.08 -1.37
C CYS A 339 -11.76 -8.83 -0.90
N ILE A 340 -11.18 -8.42 0.23
CA ILE A 340 -10.03 -9.07 0.85
C ILE A 340 -10.40 -9.42 2.30
N ALA A 341 -10.33 -10.70 2.65
CA ALA A 341 -10.40 -11.14 4.04
C ALA A 341 -9.03 -10.97 4.70
N ARG A 342 -8.99 -10.27 5.84
CA ARG A 342 -7.74 -9.88 6.51
C ARG A 342 -7.64 -10.46 7.91
N CYS A 343 -6.40 -10.69 8.32
CA CYS A 343 -6.05 -11.00 9.70
C CYS A 343 -4.81 -10.19 10.11
N ILE A 344 -4.85 -9.59 11.29
CA ILE A 344 -3.70 -9.08 12.02
C ILE A 344 -3.50 -10.02 13.21
N ALA A 345 -2.29 -10.54 13.39
CA ALA A 345 -1.93 -11.35 14.56
C ALA A 345 -0.61 -10.88 15.18
N ILE A 346 -0.59 -10.72 16.50
CA ILE A 346 0.63 -10.43 17.26
C ILE A 346 1.16 -11.75 17.83
N ILE A 347 2.45 -12.02 17.64
CA ILE A 347 3.14 -13.21 18.16
C ILE A 347 4.34 -12.79 19.00
N ASP A 348 4.76 -13.65 19.93
CA ASP A 348 5.93 -13.46 20.81
C ASP A 348 7.14 -14.34 20.44
N GLN A 349 7.01 -15.09 19.35
CA GLN A 349 8.04 -15.99 18.84
C GLN A 349 8.23 -15.81 17.34
N ALA A 350 9.48 -15.67 16.89
CA ALA A 350 9.82 -15.66 15.47
C ALA A 350 9.42 -16.97 14.78
N LEU A 351 8.96 -16.84 13.53
CA LEU A 351 8.65 -17.96 12.67
C LEU A 351 9.93 -18.47 11.97
N SER A 352 10.10 -19.79 11.91
CA SER A 352 11.12 -20.45 11.12
C SER A 352 10.75 -20.49 9.65
N ILE A 353 11.17 -19.44 8.96
CA ILE A 353 11.15 -19.36 7.51
C ILE A 353 12.54 -19.79 7.03
N ARG A 354 12.63 -20.92 6.35
CA ARG A 354 13.92 -21.45 5.90
C ARG A 354 14.48 -20.55 4.80
N THR A 355 15.54 -19.82 5.12
CA THR A 355 16.38 -19.16 4.14
C THR A 355 17.17 -20.20 3.34
N PRO A 356 17.44 -19.98 2.05
CA PRO A 356 18.30 -20.88 1.30
C PRO A 356 19.70 -20.70 1.88
N GLU A 357 20.27 -21.75 2.45
CA GLU A 357 21.60 -21.70 3.07
C GLU A 357 22.59 -20.98 2.16
N SER A 358 23.30 -20.01 2.74
CA SER A 358 24.59 -19.54 2.28
C SER A 358 25.52 -20.75 2.15
N ALA A 359 25.59 -21.33 0.95
CA ALA A 359 26.64 -22.26 0.58
C ALA A 359 27.98 -21.51 0.57
N THR A 360 28.57 -21.34 1.74
CA THR A 360 30.03 -21.28 1.93
C THR A 360 30.47 -22.65 2.37
N GLU A 361 30.81 -23.50 1.41
CA GLU A 361 31.78 -24.57 1.62
C GLU A 361 32.95 -24.29 0.67
N ASP A 362 34.09 -24.01 1.30
CA ASP A 362 35.44 -24.46 0.95
C ASP A 362 35.74 -24.85 -0.50
N SER A 363 36.70 -24.12 -1.07
CA SER A 363 37.70 -24.75 -1.94
C SER A 363 39.07 -24.13 -1.71
N SER A 364 39.77 -24.62 -0.69
CA SER A 364 41.22 -24.82 -0.78
C SER A 364 41.63 -25.97 0.12
N GLU A 365 41.69 -27.17 -0.46
CA GLU A 365 42.48 -28.27 0.08
C GLU A 365 43.95 -27.85 0.19
N GLN A 366 44.53 -27.91 1.39
CA GLN A 366 45.75 -28.66 1.71
C GLN A 366 46.23 -28.33 3.14
N GLY A 367 46.27 -29.34 4.03
CA GLY A 367 47.17 -29.33 5.19
C GLY A 367 46.58 -29.80 6.53
N SER A 368 46.68 -31.11 6.79
CA SER A 368 47.02 -31.78 8.07
C SER A 368 46.38 -31.39 9.43
N GLU A 369 45.85 -32.44 10.05
CA GLU A 369 45.87 -32.83 11.49
C GLU A 369 44.84 -32.24 12.48
N ASP A 370 44.02 -33.17 12.98
CA ASP A 370 43.44 -33.31 14.33
C ASP A 370 42.81 -32.10 15.02
N THR A 371 41.47 -32.01 14.98
CA THR A 371 40.66 -31.61 16.14
C THR A 371 39.23 -32.17 16.01
N GLU A 372 38.80 -33.01 16.97
CA GLU A 372 37.39 -33.35 17.17
C GLU A 372 36.60 -32.09 17.55
N ALA A 373 35.93 -31.47 16.58
CA ALA A 373 34.92 -30.44 16.82
C ALA A 373 33.54 -31.03 16.54
N SER A 374 32.69 -31.11 17.56
CA SER A 374 31.28 -31.46 17.42
C SER A 374 30.59 -30.52 16.41
N PRO A 375 29.65 -30.99 15.57
CA PRO A 375 29.01 -30.14 14.58
C PRO A 375 28.13 -29.11 15.30
N GLN A 376 28.62 -27.89 15.43
CA GLN A 376 27.80 -26.75 15.80
C GLN A 376 26.88 -26.46 14.62
N THR A 377 25.62 -26.87 14.74
CA THR A 377 24.56 -26.42 13.84
C THR A 377 24.46 -24.90 13.95
N LEU A 378 24.95 -24.18 12.94
CA LEU A 378 24.71 -22.75 12.80
C LEU A 378 23.19 -22.55 12.70
N LYS A 379 22.56 -22.14 13.81
CA LYS A 379 21.15 -21.77 13.83
C LYS A 379 20.94 -20.61 12.85
N SER A 380 20.24 -20.86 11.74
CA SER A 380 19.80 -19.82 10.82
C SER A 380 19.00 -18.78 11.60
N VAL A 381 19.46 -17.53 11.62
CA VAL A 381 18.70 -16.43 12.24
C VAL A 381 17.38 -16.28 11.47
N PRO A 382 16.21 -16.31 12.14
CA PRO A 382 14.94 -16.12 11.47
C PRO A 382 14.88 -14.73 10.84
N PRO A 383 14.25 -14.56 9.66
CA PRO A 383 14.10 -13.25 9.06
C PRO A 383 13.24 -12.35 9.95
N ASP A 384 13.63 -11.10 10.09
CA ASP A 384 12.87 -10.12 10.87
C ASP A 384 11.69 -9.57 10.06
N THR A 385 11.86 -9.40 8.75
CA THR A 385 10.77 -9.05 7.83
C THR A 385 10.66 -10.06 6.70
N ALA A 386 9.46 -10.59 6.46
CA ALA A 386 9.25 -11.59 5.43
C ALA A 386 7.87 -11.48 4.79
N ILE A 387 7.79 -11.89 3.53
CA ILE A 387 6.52 -12.19 2.86
C ILE A 387 6.43 -13.69 2.70
N VAL A 388 5.36 -14.31 3.20
CA VAL A 388 5.01 -15.70 2.93
C VAL A 388 3.81 -15.74 2.00
N VAL A 389 3.97 -16.36 0.85
CA VAL A 389 2.93 -16.54 -0.16
C VAL A 389 2.35 -17.94 -0.05
N PHE A 390 1.02 -18.03 -0.07
CA PHE A 390 0.27 -19.28 -0.11
C PHE A 390 -0.40 -19.40 -1.48
N PRO A 391 0.21 -20.14 -2.43
CA PRO A 391 -0.42 -20.40 -3.71
C PRO A 391 -1.82 -21.02 -3.54
N PRO A 392 -2.71 -20.88 -4.54
CA PRO A 392 -4.00 -21.56 -4.51
C PRO A 392 -3.82 -23.06 -4.26
N SER A 393 -4.70 -23.64 -3.45
CA SER A 393 -4.68 -25.06 -3.06
C SER A 393 -3.48 -25.51 -2.20
N SER A 394 -2.66 -24.58 -1.71
CA SER A 394 -1.51 -24.92 -0.84
C SER A 394 -1.90 -25.18 0.62
N VAL A 395 -3.07 -24.73 1.08
CA VAL A 395 -3.54 -24.91 2.47
C VAL A 395 -4.84 -25.71 2.45
N SER A 396 -4.95 -26.72 3.33
CA SER A 396 -6.20 -27.46 3.54
C SER A 396 -7.32 -26.52 3.96
N ASP A 397 -8.50 -26.64 3.34
CA ASP A 397 -9.64 -25.75 3.53
C ASP A 397 -9.39 -24.28 3.15
N GLY A 398 -8.29 -24.00 2.43
CA GLY A 398 -7.99 -22.69 1.85
C GLY A 398 -8.65 -22.46 0.49
N SER A 399 -8.37 -21.31 -0.11
CA SER A 399 -8.79 -20.94 -1.46
C SER A 399 -8.13 -21.82 -2.53
N MET A 400 -8.93 -22.26 -3.50
CA MET A 400 -8.49 -23.03 -4.67
C MET A 400 -8.16 -22.15 -5.88
N THR A 401 -8.51 -20.86 -5.83
CA THR A 401 -8.42 -19.94 -6.96
C THR A 401 -7.54 -18.71 -6.69
N HIS A 402 -7.49 -18.25 -5.44
CA HIS A 402 -6.77 -17.04 -5.05
C HIS A 402 -5.59 -17.37 -4.13
N SER A 403 -4.53 -16.59 -4.26
CA SER A 403 -3.33 -16.71 -3.42
C SER A 403 -3.50 -15.85 -2.17
N ALA A 404 -3.24 -16.42 -0.99
CA ALA A 404 -3.10 -15.61 0.22
C ALA A 404 -1.66 -15.10 0.35
N THR A 405 -1.48 -13.95 0.97
CA THR A 405 -0.16 -13.39 1.29
C THR A 405 -0.11 -13.02 2.76
N ALA A 406 0.99 -13.33 3.42
CA ALA A 406 1.28 -12.92 4.78
C ALA A 406 2.53 -12.03 4.83
N LEU A 407 2.40 -10.80 5.29
CA LEU A 407 3.53 -9.92 5.63
C LEU A 407 3.86 -10.09 7.11
N ILE A 408 5.13 -10.29 7.43
CA ILE A 408 5.64 -10.44 8.78
C ILE A 408 6.58 -9.29 9.07
N ASN A 409 6.30 -8.57 10.15
CA ASN A 409 7.11 -7.45 10.65
C ASN A 409 7.61 -7.77 12.07
N GLY A 410 8.92 -7.91 12.23
CA GLY A 410 9.61 -8.04 13.52
C GLY A 410 10.15 -6.72 14.05
N GLU A 411 11.03 -6.79 15.05
CA GLU A 411 11.59 -5.63 15.76
C GLU A 411 12.29 -4.65 14.82
N GLY A 412 13.01 -5.15 13.82
CA GLY A 412 13.74 -4.30 12.89
C GLY A 412 12.84 -3.44 12.00
N SER A 413 11.55 -3.75 11.89
CA SER A 413 10.57 -2.87 11.24
C SER A 413 10.18 -1.66 12.11
N MET A 414 10.56 -1.64 13.38
CA MET A 414 10.15 -0.66 14.39
C MET A 414 8.62 -0.62 14.62
N SER A 415 7.87 -1.59 14.09
CA SER A 415 6.43 -1.75 14.33
C SER A 415 6.09 -2.56 15.58
N THR A 416 7.09 -3.17 16.23
CA THR A 416 6.91 -3.99 17.43
C THR A 416 7.87 -3.56 18.55
N PRO A 417 7.52 -3.84 19.82
CA PRO A 417 8.41 -3.62 20.96
C PRO A 417 9.75 -4.30 20.76
N LYS A 418 10.82 -3.67 21.28
CA LYS A 418 12.13 -4.33 21.33
C LYS A 418 12.08 -5.51 22.30
N GLY A 419 12.55 -6.67 21.86
CA GLY A 419 12.56 -7.88 22.68
C GLY A 419 13.35 -7.68 23.97
N LYS A 420 12.73 -7.94 25.13
CA LYS A 420 13.46 -8.08 26.39
C LYS A 420 13.95 -9.54 26.47
N SER A 421 15.19 -9.79 26.05
CA SER A 421 15.79 -11.13 25.90
C SER A 421 15.03 -12.03 24.92
N SER A 422 15.28 -13.36 24.92
CA SER A 422 15.11 -14.35 23.82
C SER A 422 13.76 -14.48 23.09
N HIS A 423 12.79 -13.59 23.31
CA HIS A 423 11.50 -13.53 22.64
C HIS A 423 11.49 -12.38 21.63
N SER A 424 11.28 -12.73 20.36
CA SER A 424 11.14 -11.77 19.26
C SER A 424 9.66 -11.62 18.96
N GLU A 425 9.11 -10.45 19.30
CA GLU A 425 7.72 -10.14 18.97
C GLU A 425 7.59 -9.75 17.50
N GLY A 426 6.48 -10.15 16.90
CA GLY A 426 6.18 -9.89 15.50
C GLY A 426 4.71 -9.60 15.26
N ILE A 427 4.42 -8.89 14.18
CA ILE A 427 3.07 -8.73 13.65
C ILE A 427 2.98 -9.48 12.32
N ILE A 428 1.98 -10.36 12.21
CA ILE A 428 1.59 -11.05 10.99
C ILE A 428 0.38 -10.33 10.41
N TYR A 429 0.46 -9.98 9.14
CA TYR A 429 -0.66 -9.47 8.36
C TYR A 429 -1.01 -10.44 7.25
N ILE A 430 -2.17 -11.08 7.31
CA ILE A 430 -2.66 -11.98 6.26
C ILE A 430 -3.70 -11.25 5.42
N ALA A 431 -3.58 -11.38 4.10
CA ALA A 431 -4.56 -10.94 3.13
C ALA A 431 -4.94 -12.11 2.20
N LEU A 432 -6.23 -12.45 2.15
CA LEU A 432 -6.80 -13.38 1.19
C LEU A 432 -7.78 -12.64 0.27
N PRO A 433 -7.43 -12.43 -1.01
CA PRO A 433 -8.36 -11.93 -2.02
C PRO A 433 -9.51 -12.91 -2.27
N LEU A 434 -10.71 -12.38 -2.52
CA LEU A 434 -11.94 -13.13 -2.75
C LEU A 434 -12.71 -12.58 -3.95
N SER A 435 -13.28 -13.49 -4.75
CA SER A 435 -14.07 -13.13 -5.93
C SER A 435 -15.51 -12.70 -5.64
N SER A 436 -15.95 -12.82 -4.40
CA SER A 436 -17.29 -12.43 -3.97
C SER A 436 -17.27 -12.11 -2.48
N VAL A 437 -18.14 -11.21 -2.05
CA VAL A 437 -18.38 -10.94 -0.63
C VAL A 437 -18.95 -12.22 0.03
N PRO A 438 -18.35 -12.74 1.11
CA PRO A 438 -18.86 -13.94 1.78
C PRO A 438 -20.26 -13.72 2.37
N GLU A 439 -21.05 -14.80 2.44
CA GLU A 439 -22.35 -14.79 3.12
C GLU A 439 -22.23 -14.32 4.58
N GLU A 440 -23.29 -13.71 5.12
CA GLU A 440 -23.32 -13.18 6.48
C GLU A 440 -23.07 -14.26 7.56
N SER A 441 -23.43 -15.51 7.26
CA SER A 441 -23.23 -16.67 8.13
C SER A 441 -21.76 -17.09 8.27
N VAL A 442 -20.91 -16.74 7.29
CA VAL A 442 -19.50 -17.18 7.21
C VAL A 442 -18.60 -16.10 7.79
N SER A 443 -18.04 -16.29 8.98
CA SER A 443 -17.15 -15.29 9.58
C SER A 443 -15.86 -15.09 8.78
N THR A 444 -15.35 -13.84 8.76
CA THR A 444 -14.04 -13.53 8.16
C THR A 444 -12.93 -14.39 8.78
N GLU A 445 -13.04 -14.62 10.09
CA GLU A 445 -12.13 -15.49 10.82
C GLU A 445 -12.06 -16.90 10.23
N SER A 446 -13.20 -17.57 9.97
CA SER A 446 -13.19 -18.95 9.47
C SER A 446 -12.51 -19.07 8.10
N ILE A 447 -12.57 -18.02 7.29
CA ILE A 447 -11.93 -17.94 5.97
C ILE A 447 -10.39 -17.83 6.07
N VAL A 448 -9.89 -17.01 7.01
CA VAL A 448 -8.44 -16.71 7.10
C VAL A 448 -7.71 -17.62 8.09
N ARG A 449 -8.44 -18.22 9.05
CA ARG A 449 -7.89 -19.08 10.11
C ARG A 449 -7.01 -20.23 9.58
N PRO A 450 -7.32 -20.92 8.45
CA PRO A 450 -6.44 -21.96 7.92
C PRO A 450 -5.02 -21.47 7.61
N TYR A 451 -4.90 -20.26 7.05
CA TYR A 451 -3.61 -19.64 6.73
C TYR A 451 -2.85 -19.20 7.97
N LEU A 452 -3.56 -18.62 8.96
CA LEU A 452 -2.96 -18.27 10.24
C LEU A 452 -2.43 -19.53 10.95
N ASN A 453 -3.21 -20.60 10.99
CA ASN A 453 -2.79 -21.86 11.59
C ASN A 453 -1.55 -22.45 10.88
N ALA A 454 -1.51 -22.38 9.54
CA ALA A 454 -0.34 -22.81 8.77
C ALA A 454 0.93 -22.00 9.13
N LEU A 455 0.81 -20.68 9.33
CA LEU A 455 1.93 -19.83 9.77
C LEU A 455 2.37 -20.14 11.20
N LEU A 456 1.43 -20.30 12.13
CA LEU A 456 1.72 -20.58 13.54
C LEU A 456 2.40 -21.96 13.73
N LEU A 457 2.23 -22.87 12.78
CA LEU A 457 2.96 -24.15 12.72
C LEU A 457 4.42 -24.01 12.26
N LEU A 458 4.82 -22.89 11.66
CA LEU A 458 6.20 -22.62 11.26
C LEU A 458 7.10 -22.20 12.46
N GLY A 459 6.69 -22.42 13.71
CA GLY A 459 7.47 -22.03 14.90
C GLY A 459 8.88 -22.64 14.96
N ALA A 460 9.80 -21.96 15.65
CA ALA A 460 11.24 -22.19 15.53
C ALA A 460 11.84 -23.42 16.25
N ASP A 461 11.04 -24.24 16.95
CA ASP A 461 11.53 -25.43 17.65
C ASP A 461 10.52 -26.60 17.55
N PRO A 462 10.94 -27.84 17.21
CA PRO A 462 10.07 -29.01 17.30
C PRO A 462 10.03 -29.60 18.73
N PRO A 463 8.93 -30.27 19.14
CA PRO A 463 7.87 -30.78 18.28
C PRO A 463 6.49 -30.13 18.53
N HIS A 464 5.83 -29.75 17.44
CA HIS A 464 4.36 -29.68 17.28
C HIS A 464 3.53 -28.68 18.09
N THR A 465 4.09 -27.83 18.95
CA THR A 465 3.27 -26.78 19.59
C THR A 465 3.21 -25.56 18.67
N PRO A 466 2.03 -25.22 18.11
CA PRO A 466 1.89 -24.01 17.31
C PRO A 466 2.16 -22.78 18.18
N VAL A 467 2.74 -21.75 17.57
CA VAL A 467 2.84 -20.42 18.21
C VAL A 467 1.43 -19.96 18.58
N THR A 468 1.25 -19.48 19.80
CA THR A 468 -0.05 -18.92 20.22
C THR A 468 -0.02 -17.41 20.03
N PRO A 469 -0.93 -16.82 19.25
CA PRO A 469 -0.95 -15.38 19.06
C PRO A 469 -1.39 -14.69 20.35
N LEU A 470 -0.68 -13.63 20.71
CA LEU A 470 -1.01 -12.75 21.84
C LEU A 470 -2.30 -11.96 21.60
N PHE A 471 -2.56 -11.61 20.35
CA PHE A 471 -3.73 -10.84 19.94
C PHE A 471 -4.05 -11.13 18.48
N THR A 472 -5.33 -11.15 18.13
CA THR A 472 -5.77 -11.27 16.73
C THR A 472 -6.89 -10.29 16.42
N THR A 473 -6.96 -9.83 15.17
CA THR A 473 -8.08 -9.06 14.62
C THR A 473 -8.37 -9.57 13.21
N PHE A 474 -9.64 -9.81 12.90
CA PHE A 474 -10.12 -10.25 11.59
C PHE A 474 -11.11 -9.23 11.05
N TYR A 475 -11.04 -8.92 9.76
CA TYR A 475 -11.94 -7.96 9.13
C TYR A 475 -11.97 -8.14 7.62
N LEU A 476 -13.08 -7.73 7.01
CA LEU A 476 -13.27 -7.73 5.58
C LEU A 476 -12.97 -6.33 5.04
N GLU A 477 -12.05 -6.23 4.10
CA GLU A 477 -11.86 -5.03 3.29
C GLU A 477 -12.73 -5.15 2.04
N THR A 478 -13.57 -4.15 1.80
CA THR A 478 -14.44 -4.02 0.63
C THR A 478 -14.08 -2.77 -0.16
N SER A 479 -14.57 -2.63 -1.39
CA SER A 479 -14.43 -1.40 -2.16
C SER A 479 -15.80 -0.79 -2.44
N PRO A 480 -16.45 -0.18 -1.42
CA PRO A 480 -17.87 0.21 -1.49
C PRO A 480 -18.17 1.26 -2.56
N TYR A 481 -17.15 1.94 -3.08
CA TYR A 481 -17.28 3.06 -4.02
C TYR A 481 -16.76 2.76 -5.44
N ASN A 482 -16.33 1.52 -5.72
CA ASN A 482 -15.99 1.09 -7.09
C ASN A 482 -17.24 0.59 -7.82
N SER A 483 -18.22 1.46 -8.03
CA SER A 483 -19.29 1.17 -9.01
C SER A 483 -18.71 1.31 -10.43
N PRO A 484 -19.13 0.47 -11.40
CA PRO A 484 -18.64 0.58 -12.77
C PRO A 484 -18.91 1.98 -13.31
N PRO A 485 -18.00 2.56 -14.11
CA PRO A 485 -18.24 3.86 -14.72
C PRO A 485 -19.55 3.78 -15.49
N SER A 486 -20.44 4.74 -15.23
CA SER A 486 -21.52 5.04 -16.17
C SER A 486 -20.88 5.15 -17.56
N ALA A 487 -21.50 4.52 -18.57
CA ALA A 487 -20.93 4.40 -19.92
C ALA A 487 -20.25 5.71 -20.38
N PRO A 488 -19.06 5.62 -21.04
CA PRO A 488 -18.35 6.80 -21.51
C PRO A 488 -19.25 7.55 -22.50
N GLY A 489 -19.82 8.67 -22.05
CA GLY A 489 -20.79 9.44 -22.84
C GLY A 489 -21.91 10.12 -22.06
N THR A 490 -22.14 9.78 -20.78
CA THR A 490 -23.09 10.54 -19.94
C THR A 490 -22.33 11.42 -18.95
N SER A 491 -21.69 12.49 -19.43
CA SER A 491 -21.47 13.64 -18.56
C SER A 491 -22.86 14.10 -18.11
N SER A 492 -23.24 13.87 -16.86
CA SER A 492 -24.41 14.53 -16.31
C SER A 492 -24.16 16.04 -16.47
N PRO A 493 -25.07 16.82 -17.09
CA PRO A 493 -24.85 18.24 -17.37
C PRO A 493 -24.70 19.12 -16.11
N ASN A 494 -24.63 18.51 -14.91
CA ASN A 494 -24.61 19.14 -13.60
C ASN A 494 -23.38 18.74 -12.75
N THR A 495 -22.30 18.19 -13.33
CA THR A 495 -21.09 17.89 -12.57
C THR A 495 -20.41 19.18 -12.11
N ASP A 496 -20.09 19.26 -10.82
CA ASP A 496 -19.41 20.40 -10.20
C ASP A 496 -17.88 20.20 -10.30
N PRO A 497 -17.19 20.94 -11.18
CA PRO A 497 -15.74 20.81 -11.33
C PRO A 497 -14.97 21.35 -10.11
N SER A 498 -15.65 22.00 -9.16
CA SER A 498 -15.06 22.53 -7.94
C SER A 498 -15.08 21.57 -6.74
N CYS A 499 -15.62 20.36 -6.91
CA CYS A 499 -15.49 19.26 -5.95
C CYS A 499 -14.94 18.03 -6.68
N ILE A 500 -13.74 17.58 -6.31
CA ILE A 500 -13.03 16.46 -6.93
C ILE A 500 -13.02 15.27 -5.97
N ILE A 501 -13.40 14.10 -6.47
CA ILE A 501 -13.29 12.83 -5.75
C ILE A 501 -12.25 11.97 -6.49
N PRO A 502 -11.07 11.76 -5.89
CA PRO A 502 -10.12 10.78 -6.40
C PRO A 502 -10.73 9.37 -6.36
N PRO A 503 -10.35 8.48 -7.29
CA PRO A 503 -10.72 7.08 -7.20
C PRO A 503 -10.23 6.48 -5.89
N THR A 504 -11.07 5.68 -5.23
CA THR A 504 -10.65 4.96 -4.03
C THR A 504 -9.53 3.98 -4.36
N LEU A 505 -8.59 3.81 -3.43
CA LEU A 505 -7.48 2.88 -3.62
C LEU A 505 -7.98 1.47 -3.96
N PRO A 506 -7.61 0.93 -5.14
CA PRO A 506 -8.11 -0.35 -5.60
C PRO A 506 -7.45 -1.50 -4.83
N MET A 507 -8.09 -2.67 -4.85
CA MET A 507 -7.50 -3.91 -4.35
C MET A 507 -6.46 -4.39 -5.33
N VAL A 508 -5.20 -4.07 -5.06
CA VAL A 508 -4.03 -4.46 -5.84
C VAL A 508 -3.06 -5.24 -4.96
N PRO A 509 -2.09 -5.96 -5.54
CA PRO A 509 -1.12 -6.70 -4.76
C PRO A 509 -0.34 -5.83 -3.77
N LEU A 510 0.12 -6.46 -2.69
CA LEU A 510 0.82 -5.83 -1.57
C LEU A 510 1.89 -4.79 -1.97
N PRO A 511 2.74 -5.03 -3.00
CA PRO A 511 3.79 -4.06 -3.37
C PRO A 511 3.32 -2.93 -4.30
N ASP A 512 2.12 -3.01 -4.87
CA ASP A 512 1.62 -2.05 -5.86
C ASP A 512 0.72 -0.96 -5.24
N ILE A 513 0.13 -1.21 -4.06
CA ILE A 513 -0.72 -0.25 -3.33
C ILE A 513 -0.11 1.17 -3.27
N PRO A 514 1.16 1.35 -2.88
CA PRO A 514 1.69 2.70 -2.65
C PRO A 514 1.93 3.48 -3.95
N ASP A 515 2.29 2.79 -5.04
CA ASP A 515 2.52 3.42 -6.34
C ASP A 515 1.20 3.78 -7.04
N GLU A 516 0.16 2.96 -6.86
CA GLU A 516 -1.19 3.28 -7.33
C GLU A 516 -1.73 4.53 -6.63
N ALA A 517 -1.54 4.64 -5.29
CA ALA A 517 -1.89 5.84 -4.53
C ALA A 517 -1.22 7.09 -5.10
N THR A 518 0.08 6.98 -5.39
CA THR A 518 0.86 8.10 -5.90
C THR A 518 0.42 8.52 -7.30
N THR A 519 0.08 7.56 -8.16
CA THR A 519 -0.43 7.84 -9.52
C THR A 519 -1.79 8.51 -9.47
N ILE A 520 -2.68 8.06 -8.57
CA ILE A 520 -3.98 8.69 -8.33
C ILE A 520 -3.78 10.12 -7.82
N ALA A 521 -2.86 10.33 -6.88
CA ALA A 521 -2.55 11.64 -6.33
C ALA A 521 -2.00 12.61 -7.39
N GLU A 522 -1.09 12.17 -8.25
CA GLU A 522 -0.56 12.98 -9.35
C GLU A 522 -1.66 13.42 -10.33
N ASN A 523 -2.55 12.49 -10.72
CA ASN A 523 -3.67 12.82 -11.59
C ASN A 523 -4.66 13.78 -10.92
N THR A 524 -4.90 13.60 -9.62
CA THR A 524 -5.76 14.49 -8.82
C THR A 524 -5.17 15.89 -8.75
N PHE A 525 -3.86 16.01 -8.51
CA PHE A 525 -3.14 17.27 -8.51
C PHE A 525 -3.26 17.99 -9.85
N LYS A 526 -3.07 17.28 -10.97
CA LYS A 526 -3.18 17.87 -12.33
C LYS A 526 -4.56 18.47 -12.58
N GLU A 527 -5.64 17.75 -12.25
CA GLU A 527 -7.00 18.28 -12.40
C GLU A 527 -7.31 19.44 -11.43
N ALA A 528 -6.83 19.36 -10.18
CA ALA A 528 -6.96 20.45 -9.21
C ALA A 528 -6.27 21.74 -9.68
N VAL A 529 -5.02 21.65 -10.14
CA VAL A 529 -4.25 22.80 -10.65
C VAL A 529 -4.90 23.39 -11.89
N LYS A 530 -5.38 22.55 -12.82
CA LYS A 530 -6.13 22.97 -14.00
C LYS A 530 -7.38 23.76 -13.63
N TYR A 531 -8.16 23.28 -12.66
CA TYR A 531 -9.33 24.00 -12.13
C TYR A 531 -8.93 25.35 -11.52
N LEU A 532 -7.99 25.36 -10.58
CA LEU A 532 -7.56 26.58 -9.87
C LEU A 532 -6.99 27.64 -10.80
N ARG A 533 -6.25 27.25 -11.85
CA ARG A 533 -5.72 28.17 -12.87
C ARG A 533 -6.80 28.81 -13.72
N SER A 534 -7.82 28.04 -14.12
CA SER A 534 -8.94 28.56 -14.93
C SER A 534 -9.69 29.72 -14.26
N ARG A 535 -9.56 29.87 -12.93
CA ARG A 535 -10.15 30.97 -12.15
C ARG A 535 -9.28 32.23 -12.08
N ARG A 536 -7.96 32.13 -12.25
CA ARG A 536 -7.06 33.30 -12.23
C ARG A 536 -7.15 33.98 -13.61
N LYS A 537 -7.60 35.24 -13.67
CA LYS A 537 -7.80 36.00 -14.92
C LYS A 537 -6.54 35.98 -15.79
N SER A 538 -6.73 35.93 -17.11
CA SER A 538 -5.76 35.78 -18.21
C SER A 538 -4.64 36.84 -18.32
N GLY A 539 -4.39 37.65 -17.29
CA GLY A 539 -3.50 38.81 -17.33
C GLY A 539 -2.07 38.59 -16.83
N ASP A 540 -1.81 37.56 -16.02
CA ASP A 540 -0.51 37.30 -15.38
C ASP A 540 -0.06 35.85 -15.55
N ALA A 541 0.20 35.42 -16.78
CA ALA A 541 0.74 34.09 -17.04
C ALA A 541 2.07 34.18 -17.80
N GLU A 542 3.18 34.03 -17.08
CA GLU A 542 4.22 33.14 -17.61
C GLU A 542 3.63 31.72 -17.57
N GLU A 543 3.43 31.13 -18.75
CA GLU A 543 2.92 29.77 -18.95
C GLU A 543 3.92 28.69 -18.50
N SER A 544 4.44 28.77 -17.28
CA SER A 544 5.24 27.66 -16.73
C SER A 544 4.30 26.57 -16.21
N GLU A 545 4.44 25.34 -16.69
CA GLU A 545 3.76 24.16 -16.13
C GLU A 545 4.11 24.03 -14.64
N ILE A 546 3.11 24.00 -13.75
CA ILE A 546 3.37 23.70 -12.34
C ILE A 546 3.70 22.21 -12.27
N ALA A 547 4.95 21.90 -11.98
CA ALA A 547 5.41 20.54 -11.77
C ALA A 547 4.73 19.93 -10.55
N PHE A 548 4.53 18.60 -10.57
CA PHE A 548 3.97 17.87 -9.44
C PHE A 548 4.83 17.99 -8.18
N TRP A 549 6.15 17.99 -8.34
CA TRP A 549 7.11 18.34 -7.30
C TRP A 549 8.01 19.47 -7.80
N PRO A 550 8.13 20.60 -7.07
CA PRO A 550 9.13 21.60 -7.40
C PRO A 550 10.54 21.03 -7.18
N PRO A 551 11.57 21.56 -7.87
CA PRO A 551 12.96 21.21 -7.58
C PRO A 551 13.26 21.38 -6.10
N ILE A 552 13.95 20.41 -5.51
CA ILE A 552 14.41 20.53 -4.13
C ILE A 552 15.41 21.69 -4.11
N PRO A 553 15.24 22.70 -3.22
CA PRO A 553 16.23 23.74 -3.05
C PRO A 553 17.58 23.07 -2.78
N VAL A 554 18.61 23.42 -3.53
CA VAL A 554 19.97 23.04 -3.16
C VAL A 554 20.22 23.79 -1.86
N GLU A 555 20.16 23.07 -0.74
CA GLU A 555 20.77 23.55 0.50
C GLU A 555 22.23 23.74 0.11
N ASP A 556 22.70 25.00 0.03
CA ASP A 556 24.13 25.27 -0.07
C ASP A 556 24.76 24.46 1.06
N GLU A 557 25.60 23.48 0.70
CA GLU A 557 26.45 22.80 1.67
C GLU A 557 27.37 23.90 2.23
N GLU A 558 26.88 24.64 3.24
CA GLU A 558 27.77 25.29 4.18
C GLU A 558 28.61 24.15 4.73
N GLU A 559 29.91 24.23 4.42
CA GLU A 559 30.95 23.33 4.89
C GLU A 559 30.77 23.11 6.40
N ASP A 560 30.10 22.01 6.79
CA ASP A 560 30.23 21.41 8.11
C ASP A 560 31.62 20.76 8.17
N ASN A 561 32.61 21.65 8.18
CA ASN A 561 34.02 21.39 8.37
C ASN A 561 34.42 22.07 9.68
N ASP A 562 33.70 21.77 10.75
CA ASP A 562 34.10 22.00 12.14
C ASP A 562 33.17 21.18 13.06
N TRP A 563 33.69 20.05 13.56
CA TRP A 563 33.71 19.60 14.98
C TRP A 563 33.97 18.09 15.09
#